data_AF-A0A2V8QX40-F1
#
_entry.id   AF-A0A2V8QX40-F1
#
_cell.length_a   1.000
_cell.length_b   1.000
_cell.length_c   1.000
_cell.angle_alpha   90.00
_cell.angle_beta   90.00
_cell.angle_gamma   90.00
#
_symmetry.space_group_name_H-M   'P 1'
#
loop_
_entity.id
_entity.type
_entity.pdbx_description
1 polymer ?
#
loop_
_entity_poly.entity_id
_entity_poly.type
_entity_poly.pdbx_seq_one_letter_code
_entity_poly.pdbx_strand_id
1 'polypeptide(L)' 'LHHRLATDRVVGTAKNSGLAVVVWTVDDPAWIRRALSSGVTALITNDPSTMVSQREQQASD' A
#
# COMPACT_ATOMS: atom_id res chain seq x y z
N LEU A 1 -0.05 -7.37 7.10
CA LEU A 1 -0.08 -8.33 5.98
C LEU A 1 1.22 -8.21 5.20
N HIS A 2 1.90 -9.31 4.89
CA HIS A 2 3.14 -9.23 4.10
C HIS A 2 2.81 -8.79 2.64
N HIS A 3 3.60 -7.90 2.03
CA HIS A 3 3.29 -7.29 0.73
C HIS A 3 3.08 -8.29 -0.42
N ARG A 4 3.75 -9.45 -0.37
CA ARG A 4 3.55 -10.55 -1.34
C ARG A 4 2.20 -11.27 -1.21
N LEU A 5 1.55 -11.16 -0.05
CA LEU A 5 0.24 -11.77 0.22
C LEU A 5 -0.91 -10.78 0.02
N ALA A 6 -0.61 -9.47 -0.06
CA ALA A 6 -1.58 -8.42 -0.31
C ALA A 6 -1.91 -8.34 -1.83
N THR A 7 -2.63 -9.36 -2.29
CA THR A 7 -3.31 -9.38 -3.59
C THR A 7 -4.66 -8.69 -3.48
N ASP A 8 -5.21 -8.21 -4.60
CA ASP A 8 -6.51 -7.50 -4.62
C ASP A 8 -7.64 -8.36 -4.05
N ARG A 9 -7.60 -9.67 -4.27
CA ARG A 9 -8.57 -10.61 -3.68
C ARG A 9 -8.49 -10.59 -2.15
N VAL A 10 -7.30 -10.73 -1.58
CA VAL A 10 -7.10 -10.77 -0.12
C VAL A 10 -7.47 -9.42 0.50
N VAL A 11 -7.03 -8.32 -0.10
CA VAL A 11 -7.35 -6.96 0.36
C VAL A 11 -8.85 -6.70 0.28
N GLY A 12 -9.49 -7.08 -0.83
CA GLY A 12 -10.93 -6.93 -1.04
C GLY A 12 -11.77 -7.72 -0.04
N THR A 13 -11.41 -8.99 0.22
CA THR A 13 -12.10 -9.80 1.24
C THR A 13 -11.97 -9.16 2.62
N ALA A 14 -10.76 -8.75 3.03
CA ALA A 14 -10.56 -8.11 4.34
C ALA A 14 -11.37 -6.81 4.48
N LYS A 15 -11.35 -5.95 3.45
CA LYS A 15 -12.13 -4.71 3.41
C LYS A 15 -13.64 -4.98 3.51
N ASN A 16 -14.15 -5.96 2.77
CA ASN A 16 -15.57 -6.34 2.81
C ASN A 16 -15.98 -6.93 4.16
N SER A 17 -15.03 -7.48 4.92
CA SER A 17 -15.24 -7.89 6.31
C SER A 17 -15.07 -6.76 7.33
N GLY A 18 -14.90 -5.50 6.89
CA GLY A 18 -14.73 -4.34 7.77
C GLY A 18 -13.35 -4.24 8.41
N LEU A 19 -12.35 -4.97 7.90
CA LEU A 19 -11.00 -4.97 8.45
C LEU A 19 -10.11 -3.93 7.76
N ALA A 20 -9.30 -3.23 8.56
CA ALA A 20 -8.22 -2.40 8.05
C ALA A 20 -7.05 -3.28 7.58
N VAL A 21 -6.46 -2.95 6.43
CA VAL A 21 -5.34 -3.70 5.87
C VAL A 21 -4.08 -2.84 5.94
N VAL A 22 -3.16 -3.20 6.85
CA VAL A 22 -1.83 -2.60 6.94
C VAL A 22 -0.81 -3.56 6.33
N VAL A 23 -0.01 -3.08 5.38
CA VAL A 23 0.95 -3.90 4.62
C VAL A 23 2.39 -3.57 4.98
N TRP A 24 3.19 -4.61 5.19
CA TRP A 24 4.61 -4.50 5.52
C TRP A 24 5.46 -5.53 4.74
N THR A 25 6.77 -5.36 4.64
CA THR A 25 7.45 -4.05 4.52
C THR A 25 7.51 -3.71 3.04
N VAL A 26 7.23 -2.46 2.67
CA VAL A 26 7.11 -2.03 1.28
C VAL A 26 8.13 -0.93 1.00
N ASP A 27 9.15 -1.27 0.22
CA ASP A 27 10.20 -0.32 -0.20
C ASP A 27 10.20 -0.12 -1.73
N ASP A 28 9.46 -0.94 -2.48
CA ASP A 28 9.36 -0.86 -3.93
C ASP A 28 8.40 0.28 -4.37
N PRO A 29 8.89 1.31 -5.11
CA PRO A 29 8.06 2.41 -5.60
C PRO A 29 6.86 1.98 -6.43
N ALA A 30 6.96 0.89 -7.21
CA ALA A 30 5.84 0.38 -7.98
C ALA A 30 4.71 -0.13 -7.06
N TRP A 31 5.08 -0.75 -5.94
CA TRP A 31 4.14 -1.22 -4.95
C TRP A 31 3.48 -0.05 -4.21
N ILE A 32 4.26 0.99 -3.87
CA ILE A 32 3.76 2.22 -3.22
C ILE A 32 2.70 2.89 -4.11
N ARG A 33 2.98 3.05 -5.42
CA ARG A 33 2.00 3.59 -6.37
C ARG A 33 0.74 2.73 -6.46
N ARG A 34 0.88 1.40 -6.54
CA ARG A 34 -0.25 0.46 -6.55
C ARG A 34 -1.10 0.55 -5.28
N ALA A 35 -0.48 0.77 -4.13
CA ALA A 35 -1.18 0.81 -2.86
C ALA A 35 -2.18 1.97 -2.78
N LEU A 36 -1.84 3.11 -3.39
CA LEU A 36 -2.67 4.32 -3.41
C LEU A 36 -4.01 4.10 -4.12
N SER A 37 -4.04 3.24 -5.15
CA SER A 37 -5.26 2.86 -5.86
C SER A 37 -5.95 1.62 -5.28
N SER A 38 -5.46 1.08 -4.15
CA SER A 38 -5.95 -0.17 -3.56
C SER A 38 -6.73 0.06 -2.26
N GLY A 39 -7.47 -0.95 -1.79
CA GLY A 39 -8.17 -0.92 -0.51
C GLY A 39 -7.26 -0.98 0.74
N VAL A 40 -5.94 -0.80 0.59
CA VAL A 40 -4.97 -0.82 1.68
C VAL A 40 -5.09 0.46 2.51
N THR A 41 -5.04 0.31 3.84
CA THR A 41 -5.18 1.41 4.79
C THR A 41 -3.86 2.13 5.05
N ALA A 42 -2.76 1.37 5.18
CA ALA A 42 -1.45 1.94 5.44
C ALA A 42 -0.33 1.00 4.98
N LEU A 43 0.84 1.60 4.70
CA LEU A 43 2.09 0.89 4.41
C LEU A 43 3.10 1.12 5.53
N ILE A 44 3.94 0.12 5.74
CA ILE A 44 5.14 0.19 6.59
C ILE A 44 6.34 0.03 5.65
N THR A 45 7.33 0.92 5.76
CA THR A 45 8.52 0.98 4.90
C THR A 45 9.79 1.17 5.72
N ASN A 46 10.90 0.69 5.17
CA ASN A 46 12.25 1.01 5.65
C ASN A 46 12.78 2.31 5.02
N ASP A 47 12.21 2.77 3.90
CA ASP A 47 12.60 4.00 3.21
C ASP A 47 11.44 5.02 3.16
N PRO A 48 11.21 5.74 4.26
CA PRO A 48 10.16 6.75 4.32
C PRO A 48 10.39 7.91 3.34
N SER A 49 11.65 8.20 2.98
CA SER A 49 11.98 9.32 2.09
C SER A 49 11.44 9.08 0.68
N THR A 50 11.73 7.92 0.09
CA THR A 50 11.20 7.51 -1.21
C THR A 50 9.68 7.42 -1.18
N MET A 51 9.09 6.90 -0.09
CA MET A 51 7.63 6.78 0.04
C MET A 51 6.92 8.13 -0.01
N VAL A 52 7.44 9.14 0.70
CA VAL A 52 6.88 10.49 0.68
C VAL A 52 6.97 11.09 -0.72
N SER A 53 8.13 11.00 -1.39
CA SER A 53 8.30 11.52 -2.74
C SER A 53 7.35 10.88 -3.76
N GLN A 54 7.12 9.56 -3.68
CA GLN A 54 6.16 8.88 -4.55
C GLN A 54 4.71 9.35 -4.32
N ARG A 55 4.35 9.62 -3.07
CA ARG A 55 3.01 10.13 -2.72
C ARG A 55 2.78 11.55 -3.24
N GLU A 56 3.80 12.40 -3.19
CA GLU A 56 3.72 13.79 -3.69
C GLU A 56 3.65 13.87 -5.22
N GLN A 57 4.43 13.02 -5.92
CA GLN A 57 4.38 12.92 -7.39
C GLN A 57 2.97 12.56 -7.88
N GLN A 58 2.32 11.60 -7.23
CA GLN A 58 0.95 11.18 -7.56
C GLN A 58 -0.12 12.24 -7.27
N ALA A 59 0.10 13.16 -6.33
CA ALA A 59 -0.86 14.24 -6.04
C ALA A 59 -0.84 15.37 -7.08
N SER A 60 0.17 15.38 -7.95
CA SER A 60 0.38 16.39 -8.99
C SER A 60 -0.08 15.94 -10.38
N ASP A 61 -0.45 14.66 -10.53
CA ASP A 61 -0.97 14.02 -11.75
C ASP A 61 -2.51 13.99 -11.73
#